data_AF-G7YCM9-F1
#
_entry.id   AF-G7YCM9-F1
#
_cell.length_a   1.000
_cell.length_b   1.000
_cell.length_c   1.000
_cell.angle_alpha   90.00
_cell.angle_beta   90.00
_cell.angle_gamma   90.00
#
_symmetry.space_group_name_H-M   'P 1'
#
loop_
_entity.id
_entity.type
_entity.pdbx_description
1 polymer ?
#
loop_
_entity_poly.entity_id
_entity_poly.type
_entity_poly.pdbx_seq_one_letter_code
_entity_poly.pdbx_strand_id
1 'polypeptide(L)'
;MNYHILFMTVGFVFLYGFAILIFRVARSAPKMPLKIAHAVLLISALVFAAVGLRAAHEKRKDRPPIILYSIHSWLGILVFIGFGLQWVLGFAFFLIPQTPIQLRSIYLPFHTIFGPILYGLIILVCLTGITEVQLFFGNYQDLHDHAMIGNFLGLFIVFFGALVFFLVTYSPFRRVEVTPTKSVLESGLEAVPKTQNVPENSGTVPRSRQCSETTA
;
A
#
# COMPACT_ATOMS: atom_id res chain seq x y z
N MET A 1 -28.31 12.00 7.40
CA MET A 1 -27.77 11.75 6.05
C MET A 1 -26.27 12.04 5.96
N ASN A 2 -25.72 12.80 6.91
CA ASN A 2 -24.34 13.29 6.84
C ASN A 2 -23.30 12.22 7.22
N TYR A 3 -23.61 11.35 8.18
CA TYR A 3 -22.64 10.36 8.64
C TYR A 3 -22.23 9.35 7.55
N HIS A 4 -23.17 8.85 6.74
CA HIS A 4 -22.82 7.91 5.67
C HIS A 4 -21.81 8.51 4.69
N ILE A 5 -22.12 9.70 4.14
CA ILE A 5 -21.23 10.39 3.19
C ILE A 5 -19.88 10.71 3.86
N LEU A 6 -19.91 11.28 5.06
CA LEU A 6 -18.69 11.64 5.80
C LEU A 6 -17.77 10.43 6.03
N PHE A 7 -18.31 9.34 6.58
CA PHE A 7 -17.52 8.15 6.89
C PHE A 7 -17.03 7.43 5.62
N MET A 8 -17.82 7.42 4.54
CA MET A 8 -17.38 6.85 3.26
C MET A 8 -16.28 7.69 2.61
N THR A 9 -16.39 9.02 2.62
CA THR A 9 -15.34 9.89 2.08
C THR A 9 -14.05 9.80 2.91
N VAL A 10 -14.14 9.88 4.25
CA VAL A 10 -12.95 9.78 5.11
C VAL A 10 -12.29 8.40 5.00
N GLY A 11 -13.06 7.32 5.11
CA GLY A 11 -12.52 5.95 5.07
C GLY A 11 -12.06 5.53 3.67
N PHE A 12 -13.00 5.47 2.73
CA PHE A 12 -12.77 4.84 1.43
C PHE A 12 -12.16 5.78 0.39
N VAL A 13 -12.35 7.10 0.48
CA VAL A 13 -11.65 8.03 -0.42
C VAL A 13 -10.27 8.39 0.13
N PHE A 14 -10.20 8.95 1.34
CA PHE A 14 -8.95 9.49 1.87
C PHE A 14 -8.03 8.43 2.46
N LEU A 15 -8.46 7.72 3.52
CA LEU A 15 -7.58 6.75 4.21
C LEU A 15 -7.11 5.65 3.26
N TYR A 16 -8.00 5.14 2.39
CA TYR A 16 -7.60 4.18 1.37
C TYR A 16 -6.64 4.77 0.33
N GLY A 17 -6.90 5.97 -0.18
CA GLY A 17 -6.00 6.66 -1.10
C GLY A 17 -4.59 6.81 -0.51
N PHE A 18 -4.48 7.24 0.75
CA PHE A 18 -3.21 7.31 1.47
C PHE A 18 -2.56 5.94 1.65
N ALA A 19 -3.34 4.90 1.98
CA ALA A 19 -2.83 3.54 2.12
C ALA A 19 -2.21 3.03 0.80
N ILE A 20 -2.82 3.32 -0.35
CA ILE A 20 -2.28 2.96 -1.68
C ILE A 20 -0.94 3.66 -1.92
N LEU A 21 -0.80 4.92 -1.50
CA LEU A 21 0.39 5.73 -1.73
C LEU A 21 1.51 5.55 -0.70
N ILE A 22 1.29 4.85 0.41
CA ILE A 22 2.26 4.79 1.51
C ILE A 22 3.65 4.30 1.07
N PHE A 23 3.71 3.32 0.15
CA PHE A 23 4.96 2.80 -0.40
C PHE A 23 5.62 3.73 -1.44
N ARG A 24 4.88 4.72 -1.96
CA ARG A 24 5.35 5.71 -2.93
C ARG A 24 5.90 6.95 -2.22
N VAL A 25 5.20 7.42 -1.20
CA VAL A 25 5.60 8.58 -0.39
C VAL A 25 6.81 8.25 0.46
N ALA A 26 6.78 7.13 1.20
CA ALA A 26 7.88 6.71 2.07
C ALA A 26 8.83 5.73 1.36
N ARG A 27 9.31 6.12 0.18
CA ARG A 27 10.05 5.24 -0.75
C ARG A 27 11.38 4.67 -0.23
N SER A 28 11.99 5.31 0.77
CA SER A 28 13.27 4.92 1.39
C SER A 28 13.10 4.22 2.73
N ALA A 29 11.87 4.13 3.25
CA ALA A 29 11.61 3.56 4.56
C ALA A 29 11.74 2.01 4.57
N PRO A 30 12.01 1.42 5.74
CA PRO A 30 12.07 -0.03 5.92
C PRO A 30 10.74 -0.69 5.54
N LYS A 31 10.82 -1.88 4.91
CA LYS A 31 9.67 -2.55 4.30
C LYS A 31 8.60 -2.99 5.32
N MET A 32 9.02 -3.45 6.50
CA MET A 32 8.10 -3.99 7.51
C MET A 32 7.21 -2.90 8.14
N PRO A 33 7.74 -1.76 8.61
CA PRO A 33 6.90 -0.66 9.08
C PRO A 33 5.90 -0.15 8.02
N LEU A 34 6.31 -0.08 6.75
CA LEU A 34 5.39 0.32 5.67
C LEU A 34 4.25 -0.66 5.46
N LYS A 35 4.52 -1.98 5.53
CA LYS A 35 3.46 -3.00 5.47
C LYS A 35 2.47 -2.87 6.62
N ILE A 36 2.98 -2.63 7.83
CA ILE A 36 2.12 -2.44 9.02
C ILE A 36 1.29 -1.17 8.85
N ALA A 37 1.92 -0.04 8.49
CA ALA A 37 1.21 1.22 8.25
C ALA A 37 0.14 1.07 7.15
N HIS A 38 0.47 0.40 6.04
CA HIS A 38 -0.48 0.07 4.98
C HIS A 38 -1.68 -0.72 5.51
N ALA A 39 -1.43 -1.82 6.25
CA ALA A 39 -2.49 -2.66 6.80
C ALA A 39 -3.36 -1.93 7.82
N VAL A 40 -2.75 -1.08 8.67
CA VAL A 40 -3.45 -0.25 9.68
C VAL A 40 -4.34 0.78 9.00
N LEU A 41 -3.82 1.52 8.01
CA LEU A 41 -4.62 2.50 7.27
C LEU A 41 -5.82 1.84 6.57
N LEU A 42 -5.62 0.66 5.97
CA LEU A 42 -6.70 -0.08 5.30
C LEU A 42 -7.75 -0.62 6.29
N ILE A 43 -7.37 -1.15 7.45
CA ILE A 43 -8.37 -1.62 8.43
C ILE A 43 -9.12 -0.44 9.03
N SER A 44 -8.45 0.70 9.28
CA SER A 44 -9.12 1.93 9.68
C SER A 44 -10.12 2.37 8.61
N ALA A 45 -9.75 2.36 7.33
CA ALA A 45 -10.66 2.66 6.23
C ALA A 45 -11.90 1.73 6.23
N LEU A 46 -11.71 0.42 6.46
CA LEU A 46 -12.81 -0.54 6.56
C LEU A 46 -13.74 -0.28 7.73
N VAL A 47 -13.18 0.06 8.91
CA VAL A 47 -13.98 0.40 10.10
C VAL A 47 -14.84 1.65 9.83
N PHE A 48 -14.24 2.70 9.25
CA PHE A 48 -15.00 3.90 8.85
C PHE A 48 -16.13 3.55 7.87
N ALA A 49 -15.84 2.75 6.84
CA ALA A 49 -16.85 2.33 5.87
C ALA A 49 -17.97 1.49 6.51
N ALA A 50 -17.64 0.59 7.45
CA ALA A 50 -18.63 -0.20 8.18
C ALA A 50 -19.56 0.69 9.03
N VAL A 51 -19.01 1.69 9.71
CA VAL A 51 -19.79 2.70 10.45
C VAL A 51 -20.68 3.50 9.50
N GLY A 52 -20.15 3.91 8.35
CA GLY A 52 -20.91 4.60 7.30
C GLY A 52 -22.06 3.75 6.75
N LEU A 53 -21.84 2.46 6.50
CA LEU A 53 -22.86 1.54 6.02
C LEU A 53 -23.96 1.30 7.07
N ARG A 54 -23.56 1.13 8.34
CA ARG A 54 -24.50 1.06 9.47
C ARG A 54 -25.36 2.32 9.54
N ALA A 55 -24.76 3.50 9.40
CA ALA A 55 -25.51 4.77 9.40
C ALA A 55 -26.53 4.87 8.24
N ALA A 56 -26.22 4.29 7.07
CA ALA A 56 -27.16 4.23 5.94
C ALA A 56 -28.31 3.23 6.19
N HIS A 57 -28.02 2.10 6.84
CA HIS A 57 -29.05 1.13 7.23
C HIS A 57 -30.01 1.72 8.26
N GLU A 58 -29.50 2.29 9.35
CA GLU A 58 -30.36 2.79 10.43
C GLU A 58 -31.26 3.94 10.01
N LYS A 59 -30.85 4.74 9.02
CA LYS A 59 -31.71 5.78 8.44
C LYS A 59 -33.00 5.20 7.81
N ARG A 60 -32.96 3.95 7.36
CA ARG A 60 -34.07 3.29 6.64
C ARG A 60 -34.75 2.19 7.44
N LYS A 61 -34.36 1.99 8.71
CA LYS A 61 -34.87 0.91 9.56
C LYS A 61 -36.39 0.91 9.70
N ASP A 62 -37.01 2.10 9.74
CA ASP A 62 -38.46 2.26 9.92
C ASP A 62 -39.23 2.50 8.60
N ARG A 63 -38.60 2.23 7.44
CA ARG A 63 -39.19 2.43 6.10
C ARG A 63 -39.42 1.09 5.40
N PRO A 64 -40.41 0.98 4.50
CA PRO A 64 -40.62 -0.24 3.71
C PRO A 64 -39.34 -0.64 2.95
N PRO A 65 -39.06 -1.95 2.80
CA PRO A 65 -37.77 -2.44 2.34
C PRO A 65 -37.61 -2.22 0.83
N ILE A 66 -37.02 -1.09 0.45
CA ILE A 66 -36.37 -0.94 -0.84
C ILE A 66 -34.86 -0.94 -0.58
N ILE A 67 -34.34 -2.11 -0.19
CA ILE A 67 -32.92 -2.33 0.06
C ILE A 67 -32.27 -2.72 -1.27
N LEU A 68 -31.12 -2.13 -1.58
CA LEU A 68 -30.32 -2.45 -2.77
C LEU A 68 -31.08 -2.30 -4.10
N TYR A 69 -31.72 -1.16 -4.38
CA TYR A 69 -32.35 -0.92 -5.69
C TYR A 69 -31.50 -0.04 -6.61
N SER A 70 -30.60 0.78 -6.06
CA SER A 70 -29.81 1.73 -6.85
C SER A 70 -28.46 1.13 -7.26
N ILE A 71 -27.93 1.56 -8.41
CA ILE A 71 -26.58 1.15 -8.86
C ILE A 71 -25.50 1.53 -7.84
N HIS A 72 -25.66 2.66 -7.14
CA HIS A 72 -24.81 3.09 -6.04
C HIS A 72 -24.74 2.01 -4.95
N SER A 73 -25.90 1.49 -4.55
CA SER A 73 -25.98 0.48 -3.48
C SER A 73 -25.43 -0.89 -3.90
N TRP A 74 -25.63 -1.32 -5.15
CA TRP A 74 -25.06 -2.57 -5.70
C TRP A 74 -23.53 -2.50 -5.81
N LEU A 75 -23.01 -1.42 -6.40
CA LEU A 75 -21.57 -1.22 -6.48
C LEU A 75 -20.96 -1.02 -5.09
N GLY A 76 -21.65 -0.31 -4.19
CA GLY A 76 -21.20 -0.07 -2.83
C GLY A 76 -20.99 -1.35 -2.04
N ILE A 77 -21.93 -2.30 -2.09
CA ILE A 77 -21.79 -3.58 -1.38
C ILE A 77 -20.71 -4.47 -2.02
N LEU A 78 -20.64 -4.51 -3.37
CA LEU A 78 -19.61 -5.25 -4.10
C LEU A 78 -18.20 -4.78 -3.70
N VAL A 79 -18.00 -3.47 -3.70
CA VAL A 79 -16.73 -2.84 -3.34
C VAL A 79 -16.39 -3.06 -1.87
N PHE A 80 -17.37 -2.94 -0.97
CA PHE A 80 -17.15 -3.17 0.46
C PHE A 80 -16.67 -4.60 0.74
N ILE A 81 -17.33 -5.60 0.13
CA ILE A 81 -16.94 -7.01 0.25
C ILE A 81 -15.57 -7.23 -0.41
N GLY A 82 -15.35 -6.72 -1.63
CA GLY A 82 -14.10 -6.86 -2.36
C GLY A 82 -12.90 -6.24 -1.60
N PHE A 83 -13.10 -5.08 -0.98
CA PHE A 83 -12.11 -4.43 -0.12
C PHE A 83 -11.78 -5.29 1.11
N GLY A 84 -12.80 -5.80 1.80
CA GLY A 84 -12.62 -6.68 2.96
C GLY A 84 -11.83 -7.93 2.61
N LEU A 85 -12.17 -8.58 1.49
CA LEU A 85 -11.44 -9.74 0.99
C LEU A 85 -9.99 -9.39 0.67
N GLN A 86 -9.76 -8.27 -0.02
CA GLN A 86 -8.41 -7.80 -0.35
C GLN A 86 -7.56 -7.54 0.89
N TRP A 87 -8.17 -7.02 1.96
CA TRP A 87 -7.49 -6.81 3.24
C TRP A 87 -7.12 -8.13 3.91
N VAL A 88 -8.07 -9.07 4.04
CA VAL A 88 -7.85 -10.38 4.67
C VAL A 88 -6.76 -11.17 3.94
N LEU A 89 -6.85 -11.25 2.62
CA LEU A 89 -5.84 -11.94 1.80
C LEU A 89 -4.50 -11.22 1.87
N GLY A 90 -4.48 -9.88 1.78
CA GLY A 90 -3.27 -9.09 1.93
C GLY A 90 -2.56 -9.33 3.28
N PHE A 91 -3.33 -9.39 4.36
CA PHE A 91 -2.83 -9.74 5.69
C PHE A 91 -2.24 -11.16 5.73
N ALA A 92 -3.00 -12.15 5.27
CA ALA A 92 -2.60 -13.55 5.28
C ALA A 92 -1.34 -13.82 4.45
N PHE A 93 -1.23 -13.20 3.26
CA PHE A 93 -0.07 -13.42 2.40
C PHE A 93 1.15 -12.57 2.77
N PHE A 94 0.99 -11.30 3.14
CA PHE A 94 2.13 -10.37 3.24
C PHE A 94 2.59 -10.00 4.65
N LEU A 95 1.77 -10.21 5.68
CA LEU A 95 2.10 -9.90 7.08
C LEU A 95 2.44 -11.14 7.91
N ILE A 96 1.81 -12.30 7.64
CA ILE A 96 2.12 -13.55 8.32
C ILE A 96 3.47 -14.09 7.81
N PRO A 97 4.52 -14.22 8.65
CA PRO A 97 5.86 -14.62 8.19
C PRO A 97 5.91 -16.05 7.65
N GLN A 98 5.05 -16.94 8.13
CA GLN A 98 5.00 -18.37 7.78
C GLN A 98 4.50 -18.65 6.36
N THR A 99 3.92 -17.66 5.66
CA THR A 99 3.36 -17.89 4.32
C THR A 99 4.47 -18.15 3.28
N PRO A 100 4.38 -19.26 2.49
CA PRO A 100 5.38 -19.59 1.48
C PRO A 100 5.62 -18.47 0.46
N ILE A 101 6.88 -18.31 0.06
CA ILE A 101 7.29 -17.27 -0.90
C ILE A 101 6.63 -17.44 -2.27
N GLN A 102 6.42 -18.68 -2.73
CA GLN A 102 5.76 -18.94 -4.02
C GLN A 102 4.33 -18.39 -4.02
N LEU A 103 3.56 -18.66 -2.97
CA LEU A 103 2.18 -18.18 -2.87
C LEU A 103 2.11 -16.65 -2.83
N ARG A 104 3.02 -16.01 -2.09
CA ARG A 104 3.14 -14.53 -2.08
C ARG A 104 3.40 -13.98 -3.48
N SER A 105 4.30 -14.61 -4.23
CA SER A 105 4.65 -14.16 -5.59
C SER A 105 3.49 -14.30 -6.57
N ILE A 106 2.69 -15.36 -6.45
CA ILE A 106 1.51 -15.60 -7.28
C ILE A 106 0.41 -14.58 -6.98
N TYR A 107 0.17 -14.28 -5.69
CA TYR A 107 -0.91 -13.37 -5.28
C TYR A 107 -0.56 -11.88 -5.42
N LEU A 108 0.72 -11.51 -5.36
CA LEU A 108 1.18 -10.12 -5.48
C LEU A 108 0.60 -9.34 -6.69
N PRO A 109 0.64 -9.83 -7.93
CA PRO A 109 0.07 -9.10 -9.08
C PRO A 109 -1.42 -8.80 -8.87
N PHE A 110 -2.21 -9.79 -8.44
CA PHE A 110 -3.62 -9.60 -8.13
C PHE A 110 -3.83 -8.54 -7.05
N HIS A 111 -3.04 -8.58 -5.96
CA HIS A 111 -3.14 -7.58 -4.91
C HIS A 111 -2.86 -6.15 -5.42
N THR A 112 -1.79 -5.98 -6.21
CA THR A 112 -1.36 -4.67 -6.72
C THR A 112 -2.20 -4.12 -7.87
N ILE A 113 -2.94 -4.99 -8.59
CA ILE A 113 -3.86 -4.58 -9.67
C ILE A 113 -5.26 -4.32 -9.11
N PHE A 114 -5.81 -5.24 -8.31
CA PHE A 114 -7.17 -5.09 -7.79
C PHE A 114 -7.30 -3.97 -6.76
N GLY A 115 -6.24 -3.64 -6.00
CA GLY A 115 -6.27 -2.52 -5.06
C GLY A 115 -6.65 -1.19 -5.74
N PRO A 116 -5.88 -0.70 -6.72
CA PRO A 116 -6.24 0.49 -7.48
C PRO A 116 -7.60 0.38 -8.21
N ILE A 117 -7.97 -0.79 -8.75
CA ILE A 117 -9.28 -0.97 -9.39
C ILE A 117 -10.42 -0.73 -8.39
N LEU A 118 -10.35 -1.32 -7.20
CA LEU A 118 -11.34 -1.10 -6.14
C LEU A 118 -11.41 0.37 -5.73
N TYR A 119 -10.28 1.06 -5.67
CA TYR A 119 -10.24 2.50 -5.40
C TYR A 119 -10.95 3.33 -6.47
N GLY A 120 -10.76 2.99 -7.76
CA GLY A 120 -11.51 3.60 -8.86
C GLY A 120 -13.02 3.37 -8.75
N LEU A 121 -13.43 2.15 -8.38
CA LEU A 121 -14.85 1.83 -8.15
C LEU A 121 -15.43 2.60 -6.96
N ILE A 122 -14.66 2.83 -5.90
CA ILE A 122 -15.09 3.67 -4.76
C ILE A 122 -15.41 5.09 -5.23
N ILE A 123 -14.55 5.68 -6.07
CA ILE A 123 -14.81 7.02 -6.62
C ILE A 123 -16.14 7.03 -7.39
N LEU A 124 -16.38 6.02 -8.23
CA LEU A 124 -17.65 5.87 -8.95
C LEU A 124 -18.84 5.70 -8.00
N VAL A 125 -18.70 4.91 -6.93
CA VAL A 125 -19.74 4.73 -5.90
C VAL A 125 -20.02 6.05 -5.19
N CYS A 126 -19.01 6.84 -4.85
CA CYS A 126 -19.19 8.15 -4.23
C CYS A 126 -19.91 9.13 -5.17
N LEU A 127 -19.53 9.18 -6.44
CA LEU A 127 -20.18 10.06 -7.43
C LEU A 127 -21.66 9.69 -7.63
N THR A 128 -21.95 8.40 -7.83
CA THR A 128 -23.33 7.93 -7.98
C THR A 128 -24.15 8.19 -6.72
N GLY A 129 -23.56 8.02 -5.53
CA GLY A 129 -24.21 8.31 -4.25
C GLY A 129 -24.51 9.78 -4.04
N ILE A 130 -23.56 10.68 -4.35
CA ILE A 130 -23.78 12.13 -4.31
C ILE A 130 -24.95 12.50 -5.22
N THR A 131 -24.93 12.04 -6.48
CA THR A 131 -26.01 12.30 -7.45
C THR A 131 -27.35 11.77 -6.96
N GLU A 132 -27.41 10.55 -6.41
CA GLU A 132 -28.64 9.97 -5.86
C GLU A 132 -29.21 10.86 -4.74
N VAL A 133 -28.35 11.33 -3.83
CA VAL A 133 -28.76 12.24 -2.75
C VAL A 133 -29.35 13.54 -3.29
N GLN A 134 -28.70 14.18 -4.28
CA GLN A 134 -29.22 15.43 -4.84
C GLN A 134 -30.57 15.25 -5.54
N LEU A 135 -30.73 14.14 -6.28
CA LEU A 135 -32.00 13.83 -6.95
C LEU A 135 -33.15 13.55 -5.98
N PHE A 136 -32.86 13.10 -4.75
CA PHE A 136 -33.90 12.90 -3.74
C PHE A 136 -34.32 14.16 -2.99
N PHE A 137 -33.50 15.21 -2.97
CA PHE A 137 -33.78 16.42 -2.19
C PHE A 137 -34.71 17.42 -2.90
N GLY A 138 -34.97 17.24 -4.20
CA GLY A 138 -35.88 18.09 -4.96
C GLY A 138 -35.47 18.23 -6.41
N ASN A 139 -35.85 19.34 -7.05
CA ASN A 139 -35.44 19.64 -8.41
C ASN A 139 -33.97 20.05 -8.44
N TYR A 140 -33.10 19.09 -8.78
CA TYR A 140 -31.66 19.30 -8.85
C TYR A 140 -31.24 20.41 -9.83
N GLN A 141 -32.08 20.72 -10.85
CA GLN A 141 -31.82 21.77 -11.83
C GLN A 141 -31.80 23.17 -11.21
N ASP A 142 -32.51 23.38 -10.09
CA ASP A 142 -32.56 24.67 -9.39
C ASP A 142 -31.23 24.99 -8.69
N LEU A 143 -30.33 24.01 -8.59
CA LEU A 143 -28.94 24.14 -8.15
C LEU A 143 -28.77 24.91 -6.83
N HIS A 144 -29.62 24.63 -5.85
CA HIS A 144 -29.51 25.17 -4.49
C HIS A 144 -28.14 24.91 -3.85
N ASP A 145 -27.79 25.65 -2.79
CA ASP A 145 -26.47 25.58 -2.14
C ASP A 145 -25.97 24.15 -1.82
N HIS A 146 -26.86 23.28 -1.33
CA HIS A 146 -26.53 21.88 -1.05
C HIS A 146 -26.17 21.08 -2.31
N ALA A 147 -26.81 21.39 -3.44
CA ALA A 147 -26.54 20.83 -4.76
C ALA A 147 -25.13 21.22 -5.23
N MET A 148 -24.79 22.50 -5.11
CA MET A 148 -23.45 23.03 -5.42
C MET A 148 -22.37 22.37 -4.55
N ILE A 149 -22.58 22.29 -3.23
CA ILE A 149 -21.62 21.68 -2.30
C ILE A 149 -21.35 20.21 -2.69
N GLY A 150 -22.39 19.44 -3.02
CA GLY A 150 -22.20 18.06 -3.45
C GLY A 150 -21.43 17.94 -4.77
N ASN A 151 -21.66 18.85 -5.73
CA ASN A 151 -20.89 18.89 -6.98
C ASN A 151 -19.41 19.22 -6.75
N PHE A 152 -19.12 20.22 -5.91
CA PHE A 152 -17.73 20.54 -5.54
C PHE A 152 -17.07 19.37 -4.81
N LEU A 153 -17.78 18.69 -3.92
CA LEU A 153 -17.28 17.47 -3.28
C LEU A 153 -16.99 16.37 -4.31
N GLY A 154 -17.89 16.16 -5.29
CA GLY A 154 -17.68 15.20 -6.37
C GLY A 154 -16.44 15.51 -7.21
N LEU A 155 -16.28 16.78 -7.63
CA LEU A 155 -15.10 17.24 -8.36
C LEU A 155 -13.81 17.05 -7.56
N PHE A 156 -13.86 17.38 -6.27
CA PHE A 156 -12.73 17.19 -5.36
C PHE A 156 -12.34 15.70 -5.24
N ILE A 157 -13.31 14.80 -5.07
CA ILE A 157 -13.07 13.36 -4.98
C ILE A 157 -12.43 12.84 -6.29
N VAL A 158 -12.90 13.30 -7.44
CA VAL A 158 -12.32 12.93 -8.75
C VAL A 158 -10.89 13.42 -8.88
N PHE A 159 -10.62 14.69 -8.54
CA PHE A 159 -9.29 15.25 -8.61
C PHE A 159 -8.31 14.52 -7.67
N PHE A 160 -8.71 14.30 -6.42
CA PHE A 160 -7.91 13.53 -5.45
C PHE A 160 -7.65 12.11 -5.94
N GLY A 161 -8.68 11.44 -6.46
CA GLY A 161 -8.58 10.11 -7.02
C GLY A 161 -7.61 10.03 -8.19
N ALA A 162 -7.71 10.96 -9.14
CA ALA A 162 -6.82 11.06 -10.28
C ALA A 162 -5.37 11.27 -9.85
N LEU A 163 -5.13 12.12 -8.83
CA LEU A 163 -3.80 12.32 -8.25
C LEU A 163 -3.25 11.02 -7.64
N VAL A 164 -4.06 10.28 -6.88
CA VAL A 164 -3.67 8.98 -6.33
C VAL A 164 -3.30 7.99 -7.45
N PHE A 165 -4.12 7.90 -8.51
CA PHE A 165 -3.84 7.06 -9.67
C PHE A 165 -2.55 7.45 -10.39
N PHE A 166 -2.33 8.75 -10.59
CA PHE A 166 -1.10 9.24 -11.17
C PHE A 166 0.11 8.83 -10.33
N LEU A 167 0.09 9.08 -9.02
CA LEU A 167 1.21 8.79 -8.13
C LEU A 167 1.49 7.29 -7.96
N VAL A 168 0.46 6.44 -7.95
CA VAL A 168 0.64 4.99 -7.83
C VAL A 168 1.16 4.36 -9.14
N THR A 169 0.79 4.92 -10.30
CA THR A 169 1.22 4.40 -11.60
C THR A 169 2.55 4.97 -12.08
N TYR A 170 2.95 6.16 -11.61
CA TYR A 170 4.20 6.79 -11.99
C TYR A 170 5.42 5.96 -11.54
N SER A 171 6.10 5.34 -12.51
CA SER A 171 7.21 4.41 -12.27
C SER A 171 8.35 4.99 -11.43
N PRO A 172 8.78 6.26 -11.63
CA PRO A 172 9.85 6.87 -10.83
C PRO A 172 9.55 6.97 -9.32
N PHE A 173 8.29 6.88 -8.89
CA PHE A 173 7.91 6.85 -7.47
C PHE A 173 7.84 5.43 -6.88
N ARG A 174 8.22 4.39 -7.63
CA ARG A 174 8.35 3.05 -7.04
C ARG A 174 9.39 3.06 -5.92
N ARG A 175 9.08 2.33 -4.85
CA ARG A 175 9.98 2.12 -3.71
C ARG A 175 11.33 1.60 -4.21
N VAL A 176 12.42 2.18 -3.70
CA VAL A 176 13.78 1.71 -3.98
C VAL A 176 14.13 0.64 -2.96
N GLU A 177 14.74 -0.46 -3.40
CA GLU A 177 15.23 -1.46 -2.47
C GLU A 177 16.44 -0.89 -1.72
N VAL A 178 16.30 -0.75 -0.40
CA VAL A 178 17.45 -0.47 0.47
C VAL A 178 18.23 -1.77 0.58
N THR A 179 19.20 -1.97 -0.32
CA THR A 179 20.19 -3.03 -0.17
C THR A 179 20.97 -2.73 1.11
N PRO A 180 21.10 -3.67 2.07
CA PRO A 180 22.03 -3.49 3.19
C PRO A 180 23.41 -3.23 2.59
N THR A 181 23.93 -2.03 2.79
CA THR A 181 25.19 -1.61 2.21
C THR A 181 26.28 -2.61 2.58
N LYS A 182 27.06 -3.02 1.57
CA LYS A 182 28.34 -3.74 1.70
C LYS A 182 29.37 -3.05 2.63
N SER A 183 29.02 -1.93 3.25
CA SER A 183 29.86 -1.08 4.10
C SER A 183 30.30 -1.76 5.40
N VAL A 184 29.59 -2.79 5.87
CA VAL A 184 30.02 -3.59 7.03
C VAL A 184 31.07 -4.63 6.62
N LEU A 185 31.07 -5.09 5.37
CA LEU A 185 32.05 -6.07 4.88
C LEU A 185 33.36 -5.40 4.44
N GLU A 186 33.32 -4.19 3.86
CA GLU A 186 34.53 -3.45 3.50
C GLU A 186 35.24 -2.84 4.73
N SER A 187 34.51 -2.34 5.73
CA SER A 187 35.11 -1.84 6.98
C SER A 187 35.75 -2.93 7.85
N GLY A 188 35.34 -4.19 7.69
CA GLY A 188 35.97 -5.34 8.34
C GLY A 188 37.21 -5.88 7.61
N LEU A 189 37.40 -5.53 6.33
CA LEU A 189 38.53 -6.01 5.52
C LEU A 189 39.74 -5.05 5.55
N GLU A 190 39.53 -3.76 5.84
CA GLU A 190 40.60 -2.75 5.94
C GLU A 190 41.40 -2.82 7.26
N ALA A 191 40.95 -3.60 8.24
CA ALA A 191 41.58 -3.68 9.57
C ALA A 191 42.77 -4.65 9.66
N VAL A 192 43.21 -5.28 8.56
CA VAL A 192 44.41 -6.14 8.57
C VAL A 192 45.64 -5.29 8.18
N PRO A 193 46.59 -5.04 9.10
CA PRO A 193 47.80 -4.29 8.77
C PRO A 193 48.66 -5.10 7.82
N LYS A 194 49.03 -4.52 6.67
CA LYS A 194 50.05 -5.09 5.78
C LYS A 194 51.36 -5.22 6.55
N THR A 195 51.90 -6.43 6.56
CA THR A 195 53.24 -6.76 7.06
C THR A 195 54.28 -5.85 6.41
N GLN A 196 55.10 -5.23 7.26
CA GLN A 196 56.19 -4.34 6.87
C GLN A 196 57.36 -5.16 6.36
N ASN A 197 57.87 -4.79 5.18
CA ASN A 197 58.97 -5.43 4.46
C ASN A 197 60.24 -5.52 5.33
N VAL A 198 60.83 -6.71 5.41
CA VAL A 198 62.18 -6.94 5.95
C VAL A 198 63.20 -6.67 4.84
N PRO A 199 64.25 -5.87 5.07
CA PRO A 199 65.24 -5.56 4.03
C PRO A 199 66.20 -6.72 3.81
N GLU A 200 66.48 -6.97 2.55
CA GLU A 200 67.48 -7.90 2.03
C GLU A 200 68.88 -7.41 2.43
N ASN A 201 69.62 -8.21 3.21
CA ASN A 201 71.03 -7.94 3.51
C ASN A 201 71.91 -9.09 3.00
N SER A 202 72.81 -8.72 2.10
CA SER A 202 73.88 -9.51 1.53
C SER A 202 74.90 -9.95 2.60
N GLY A 203 75.31 -11.22 2.60
CA GLY A 203 76.48 -11.62 3.39
C GLY A 203 76.73 -13.13 3.52
N THR A 204 77.61 -13.64 2.64
CA THR A 204 78.59 -14.73 2.87
C THR A 204 78.13 -16.15 3.21
N VAL A 205 78.49 -17.05 2.28
CA VAL A 205 78.58 -18.52 2.38
C VAL A 205 79.57 -18.95 3.47
N PRO A 206 79.30 -20.05 4.19
CA PRO A 206 80.25 -21.15 4.13
C PRO A 206 79.60 -22.51 3.84
N ARG A 207 80.36 -23.28 3.07
CA ARG A 207 80.15 -24.64 2.57
C ARG A 207 80.52 -25.66 3.64
N SER A 208 79.64 -26.61 3.97
CA SER A 208 80.06 -27.93 4.47
C SER A 208 78.94 -28.99 4.57
N ARG A 209 79.23 -30.14 3.95
CA ARG A 209 78.89 -31.54 4.30
C ARG A 209 77.48 -32.10 4.05
N GLN A 210 77.32 -32.72 2.88
CA GLN A 210 77.16 -34.17 2.64
C GLN A 210 76.55 -35.08 3.75
N CYS A 211 75.44 -35.77 3.42
CA CYS A 211 75.15 -37.20 3.68
C CYS A 211 73.86 -37.59 2.89
N SER A 212 73.96 -38.27 1.74
CA SER A 212 73.65 -39.71 1.48
C SER A 212 72.24 -40.16 1.93
N GLU A 213 71.39 -40.50 0.95
CA GLU A 213 70.77 -41.84 0.72
C GLU A 213 69.49 -42.07 1.58
N THR A 214 68.40 -42.72 1.16
CA THR A 214 68.13 -43.66 0.06
C THR A 214 66.62 -43.70 -0.21
N THR A 215 66.29 -44.11 -1.43
CA THR A 215 65.00 -44.62 -1.93
C THR A 215 64.24 -45.59 -1.01
N ALA A 216 62.91 -45.48 -0.98
CA ALA A 216 61.97 -46.53 -1.43
C ALA A 216 60.57 -45.91 -1.62
#